data_AF-A0AAD4XRE6-F1
#
_entry.id   AF-A0AAD4XRE6-F1
#
_cell.length_a   1.000
_cell.length_b   1.000
_cell.length_c   1.000
_cell.angle_alpha   90.00
_cell.angle_beta   90.00
_cell.angle_gamma   90.00
#
_symmetry.space_group_name_H-M   'P 1'
#
loop_
_entity.id
_entity.type
_entity.pdbx_description
1 polymer ?
#
loop_
_entity_poly.entity_id
_entity_poly.type
_entity_poly.pdbx_seq_one_letter_code
_entity_poly.pdbx_strand_id
1 'polypeptide(L)'
;MEETEEETAGLSLAVGQSGESSNGEEALNEEFSEFLLKRFYLIEKNMRFSIESICSHMPTSFIYVTIVNKMYTALNLLKFFRISLVKGSFSNQELKKVFSDSEIKDCSNKTTSVLLLRKRRVECLEVLRFLEQFKFPNFHGVRSVNEFCLQKACLIFCTASSSAKLSTIKELKLVIIDEAAQLKECESAIPLQLTYVRHAILIGDERQLPAMVQSKISEKAEFGRSLFERLVSLGQNKHLLNIQYRMHPSISVFPNVEFYNKQILDASTVKERSYTRNLLQGRMYGSFSFIDVSHGKEEFNDMHSCKNPVEVAVISAIIENLYKASIANNNKVSVGIISPYKAQVFGLIDKLGNKYEAHRNFSVSVRSVDGFQGAEEDVIIMSTVRSNGNGSVGFLSNHQRTNVALTRARYCLWVVGNGQTLMNSDSVWRKLVQSAKDRECFFSVDDDKMLSKAVIDALIELNQLEDLLKRDSLLFKGAKWQVYNLYFYYICDIILYK
;
A
#
# COMPACT_ATOMS: atom_id res chain seq x y z
N MET A 1 7.35 3.64 -30.07
CA MET A 1 7.79 4.96 -30.53
C MET A 1 6.97 5.98 -29.78
N GLU A 2 7.49 6.31 -28.60
CA GLU A 2 7.34 7.55 -27.83
C GLU A 2 8.16 7.25 -26.57
N GLU A 3 9.38 7.77 -26.59
CA GLU A 3 10.38 7.65 -25.54
C GLU A 3 10.00 8.61 -24.41
N THR A 4 9.81 8.07 -23.20
CA THR A 4 9.85 8.86 -21.98
C THR A 4 11.06 8.40 -21.19
N GLU A 5 12.10 9.22 -21.25
CA GLU A 5 13.33 9.13 -20.47
C GLU A 5 12.99 9.21 -18.97
N GLU A 6 13.26 8.14 -18.22
CA GLU A 6 13.29 8.17 -16.76
C GLU A 6 14.63 8.72 -16.29
N GLU A 7 14.55 9.83 -15.56
CA GLU A 7 15.66 10.50 -14.87
C GLU A 7 16.41 9.52 -13.96
N THR A 8 17.56 9.08 -14.43
CA THR A 8 18.60 8.49 -13.60
C THR A 8 19.19 9.58 -12.69
N ALA A 9 18.89 9.53 -11.39
CA ALA A 9 19.63 10.24 -10.37
C ALA A 9 21.06 9.69 -10.27
N GLY A 10 21.92 10.15 -11.17
CA GLY A 10 23.36 9.98 -11.09
C GLY A 10 23.91 10.92 -10.02
N LEU A 11 24.47 10.35 -8.95
CA LEU A 11 25.44 11.07 -8.12
C LEU A 11 26.69 11.34 -8.98
N SER A 12 26.70 12.47 -9.68
CA SER A 12 27.92 13.02 -10.25
C SER A 12 28.76 13.58 -9.10
N LEU A 13 29.96 13.02 -8.95
CA LEU A 13 31.05 13.67 -8.22
C LEU A 13 31.42 14.93 -8.99
N ALA A 14 30.90 16.07 -8.54
CA ALA A 14 31.34 17.37 -9.00
C ALA A 14 32.81 17.56 -8.63
N VAL A 15 33.70 17.37 -9.60
CA VAL A 15 35.06 17.91 -9.58
C VAL A 15 34.92 19.40 -9.83
N GLY A 16 34.72 20.16 -8.75
CA GLY A 16 34.84 21.61 -8.76
C GLY A 16 36.31 22.00 -8.85
N GLN A 17 36.74 22.44 -10.03
CA GLN A 17 37.89 23.32 -10.17
C GLN A 17 37.55 24.65 -9.47
N SER A 18 38.27 24.96 -8.39
CA SER A 18 38.30 26.30 -7.82
C SER A 18 39.75 26.66 -7.53
N GLY A 19 40.27 27.58 -8.35
CA GLY A 19 41.20 28.64 -7.99
C GLY A 19 42.46 28.24 -7.23
N GLU A 20 43.58 28.21 -7.96
CA GLU A 20 44.85 28.62 -7.39
C GLU A 20 44.70 30.04 -6.82
N SER A 21 44.68 30.14 -5.49
CA SER A 21 45.06 31.34 -4.78
C SER A 21 46.09 30.94 -3.74
N SER A 22 47.32 31.35 -4.02
CA SER A 22 48.45 31.41 -3.10
C SER A 22 48.00 31.93 -1.72
N ASN A 23 48.11 31.08 -0.70
CA ASN A 23 48.32 31.49 0.67
C ASN A 23 49.24 30.44 1.31
N GLY A 24 50.50 30.84 1.50
CA GLY A 24 51.45 30.11 2.31
C GLY A 24 51.03 30.09 3.78
N GLU A 25 51.56 29.08 4.46
CA GLU A 25 51.76 29.07 5.92
C GLU A 25 50.52 29.31 6.80
N GLU A 26 49.75 28.25 7.02
CA GLU A 26 49.02 28.08 8.29
C GLU A 26 48.90 26.58 8.66
N ALA A 27 50.06 25.91 8.72
CA ALA A 27 50.18 24.64 9.44
C ALA A 27 50.17 24.93 10.95
N LEU A 28 48.99 25.23 11.48
CA LEU A 28 48.75 25.32 12.93
C LEU A 28 49.02 23.95 13.55
N ASN A 29 49.87 23.94 14.58
CA ASN A 29 50.22 22.79 15.42
C ASN A 29 48.95 22.06 15.95
N GLU A 30 48.37 21.13 15.19
CA GLU A 30 47.38 20.21 15.74
C GLU A 30 48.05 19.31 16.76
N GLU A 31 47.49 19.26 17.97
CA GLU A 31 47.96 18.34 19.00
C GLU A 31 47.76 16.90 18.50
N PHE A 32 48.76 16.02 18.68
CA PHE A 32 48.72 14.64 18.16
C PHE A 32 47.47 13.86 18.61
N SER A 33 46.97 14.17 19.82
CA SER A 33 45.70 13.68 20.35
C SER A 33 44.49 14.03 19.47
N GLU A 34 44.41 15.27 18.99
CA GLU A 34 43.32 15.79 18.15
C GLU A 34 43.36 15.16 16.75
N PHE A 35 44.55 15.10 16.15
CA PHE A 35 44.76 14.40 14.87
C PHE A 35 44.31 12.95 14.94
N LEU A 36 44.70 12.24 16.01
CA LEU A 36 44.38 10.82 16.20
C LEU A 36 42.88 10.59 16.39
N LEU A 37 42.21 11.45 17.17
CA LEU A 37 40.77 11.39 17.37
C LEU A 37 40.00 11.63 16.06
N LYS A 38 40.37 12.67 15.31
CA LYS A 38 39.77 12.98 14.00
C LYS A 38 39.93 11.79 13.04
N ARG A 39 41.15 11.24 12.94
CA ARG A 39 41.44 10.11 12.05
C ARG A 39 40.71 8.83 12.46
N PHE A 40 40.70 8.52 13.76
CA PHE A 40 40.00 7.35 14.29
C PHE A 40 38.49 7.45 14.04
N TYR A 41 37.89 8.62 14.28
CA TYR A 41 36.46 8.83 14.06
C TYR A 41 36.06 8.59 12.59
N LEU A 42 36.85 9.11 11.65
CA LEU A 42 36.61 8.89 10.22
C LEU A 42 36.68 7.39 9.85
N ILE A 43 37.70 6.67 10.35
CA ILE A 43 37.87 5.24 10.10
C ILE A 43 36.74 4.43 10.73
N GLU A 44 36.36 4.71 11.99
CA GLU A 44 35.25 4.03 12.67
C GLU A 44 33.94 4.24 11.90
N LYS A 45 33.66 5.47 11.46
CA LYS A 45 32.46 5.80 10.67
C LYS A 45 32.42 5.00 9.37
N ASN A 46 33.52 4.96 8.63
CA ASN A 46 33.62 4.23 7.37
C ASN A 46 33.51 2.71 7.58
N MET A 47 34.16 2.16 8.62
CA MET A 47 34.03 0.75 8.97
C MET A 47 32.61 0.37 9.38
N ARG A 48 31.96 1.21 10.18
CA ARG A 48 30.55 1.04 10.56
C ARG A 48 29.66 0.95 9.33
N PHE A 49 29.73 1.95 8.47
CA PHE A 49 28.96 1.97 7.23
C PHE A 49 29.23 0.73 6.37
N SER A 50 30.50 0.34 6.22
CA SER A 50 30.90 -0.83 5.42
C SER A 50 30.37 -2.13 6.00
N ILE A 51 30.54 -2.37 7.30
CA ILE A 51 30.08 -3.57 7.99
C ILE A 51 28.55 -3.67 7.94
N GLU A 52 27.85 -2.58 8.25
CA GLU A 52 26.39 -2.53 8.21
C GLU A 52 25.88 -2.82 6.80
N SER A 53 26.50 -2.22 5.76
CA SER A 53 26.14 -2.46 4.36
C SER A 53 26.39 -3.91 3.94
N ILE A 54 27.56 -4.46 4.30
CA ILE A 54 27.94 -5.85 3.99
C ILE A 54 26.97 -6.84 4.65
N CYS A 55 26.66 -6.65 5.94
CA CYS A 55 25.76 -7.54 6.67
C CYS A 55 24.31 -7.43 6.18
N SER A 56 23.90 -6.26 5.68
CA SER A 56 22.53 -6.03 5.19
C SER A 56 22.32 -6.55 3.77
N HIS A 57 23.34 -6.47 2.91
CA HIS A 57 23.17 -6.68 1.46
C HIS A 57 23.88 -7.90 0.89
N MET A 58 24.88 -8.45 1.58
CA MET A 58 25.60 -9.60 1.04
C MET A 58 24.83 -10.91 1.27
N PRO A 59 24.84 -11.84 0.31
CA PRO A 59 24.19 -13.13 0.43
C PRO A 59 24.69 -13.92 1.66
N THR A 60 23.77 -14.53 2.39
CA THR A 60 24.09 -15.43 3.53
C THR A 60 24.83 -16.70 3.10
N SER A 61 24.72 -17.06 1.82
CA SER A 61 25.52 -18.12 1.19
C SER A 61 26.99 -17.73 1.01
N PHE A 62 27.33 -16.45 1.12
CA PHE A 62 28.70 -15.94 1.04
C PHE A 62 29.23 -15.50 2.42
N ILE A 63 28.43 -14.77 3.21
CA ILE A 63 28.85 -14.29 4.54
C ILE A 63 28.19 -15.13 5.63
N TYR A 64 29.01 -15.98 6.26
CA TYR A 64 28.59 -16.83 7.35
C TYR A 64 28.31 -16.03 8.62
N VAL A 65 27.37 -16.53 9.45
CA VAL A 65 26.99 -15.95 10.74
C VAL A 65 28.20 -15.73 11.66
N THR A 66 29.21 -16.60 11.61
CA THR A 66 30.46 -16.45 12.37
C THR A 66 31.21 -15.17 12.01
N ILE A 67 31.26 -14.81 10.73
CA ILE A 67 31.91 -13.60 10.23
C ILE A 67 31.08 -12.37 10.62
N VAL A 68 29.76 -12.43 10.44
CA VAL A 68 28.84 -11.36 10.86
C VAL A 68 29.00 -11.05 12.35
N ASN A 69 29.06 -12.08 13.19
CA ASN A 69 29.28 -11.93 14.64
C ASN A 69 30.62 -11.26 14.94
N LYS A 70 31.69 -11.62 14.22
CA LYS A 70 33.00 -10.98 14.36
C LYS A 70 32.98 -9.52 13.89
N MET A 71 32.25 -9.20 12.83
CA MET A 71 32.06 -7.82 12.36
C MET A 71 31.35 -6.95 13.40
N TYR A 72 30.25 -7.42 13.99
CA TYR A 72 29.58 -6.68 15.08
C TYR A 72 30.43 -6.61 16.36
N THR A 73 31.21 -7.65 16.64
CA THR A 73 32.19 -7.61 17.74
C THR A 73 33.23 -6.51 17.50
N ALA A 74 33.75 -6.37 16.27
CA ALA A 74 34.67 -5.30 15.90
C ALA A 74 34.05 -3.91 16.10
N LEU A 75 32.79 -3.70 15.68
CA LEU A 75 32.09 -2.43 15.88
C LEU A 75 31.90 -2.08 17.36
N ASN A 76 31.58 -3.06 18.19
CA ASN A 76 31.46 -2.86 19.64
C ASN A 76 32.81 -2.53 20.26
N LEU A 77 33.87 -3.26 19.92
CA LEU A 77 35.22 -3.02 20.42
C LEU A 77 35.74 -1.63 19.99
N LEU A 78 35.51 -1.22 18.73
CA LEU A 78 35.85 0.12 18.25
C LEU A 78 35.12 1.22 19.02
N LYS A 79 33.81 1.04 19.29
CA LYS A 79 33.02 1.96 20.11
C LYS A 79 33.58 2.07 21.53
N PHE A 80 33.94 0.95 22.16
CA PHE A 80 34.54 0.95 23.49
C PHE A 80 35.93 1.57 23.49
N PHE A 81 36.73 1.34 22.45
CA PHE A 81 38.03 1.96 22.27
C PHE A 81 37.90 3.48 22.15
N ARG A 82 36.95 4.00 21.35
CA ARG A 82 36.66 5.43 21.26
C ARG A 82 36.30 6.04 22.62
N ILE A 83 35.41 5.39 23.36
CA ILE A 83 34.99 5.88 24.69
C ILE A 83 36.20 5.96 25.64
N SER A 84 37.08 4.95 25.61
CA SER A 84 38.32 4.98 26.40
C SER A 84 39.28 6.08 25.97
N LEU A 85 39.44 6.28 24.66
CA LEU A 85 40.34 7.27 24.09
C LEU A 85 39.92 8.70 24.49
N VAL A 86 38.61 8.99 24.47
CA VAL A 86 38.07 10.30 24.86
C VAL A 86 38.10 10.52 26.38
N LYS A 87 37.79 9.49 27.18
CA LYS A 87 37.72 9.62 28.64
C LYS A 87 39.08 9.67 29.34
N GLY A 88 40.13 9.13 28.74
CA GLY A 88 41.38 8.87 29.45
C GLY A 88 42.38 10.01 29.51
N SER A 89 42.07 11.20 28.95
CA SER A 89 42.90 12.41 29.01
C SER A 89 44.40 12.14 28.90
N PHE A 90 44.80 11.54 27.77
CA PHE A 90 46.16 11.03 27.55
C PHE A 90 47.08 12.11 26.98
N SER A 91 48.34 12.14 27.44
CA SER A 91 49.38 12.96 26.82
C SER A 91 49.82 12.40 25.46
N ASN A 92 50.39 13.26 24.60
CA ASN A 92 50.92 12.84 23.30
C ASN A 92 52.00 11.75 23.40
N GLN A 93 52.81 11.74 24.48
CA GLN A 93 53.81 10.70 24.70
C GLN A 93 53.20 9.34 25.06
N GLU A 94 52.12 9.33 25.86
CA GLU A 94 51.40 8.11 26.22
C GLU A 94 50.68 7.52 25.01
N LEU A 95 50.01 8.36 24.20
CA LEU A 95 49.38 7.90 22.95
C LEU A 95 50.43 7.33 21.99
N LYS A 96 51.56 8.04 21.77
CA LYS A 96 52.65 7.51 20.93
C LYS A 96 53.11 6.13 21.41
N LYS A 97 53.31 5.93 22.71
CA LYS A 97 53.67 4.62 23.30
C LYS A 97 52.59 3.55 23.08
N VAL A 98 51.31 3.90 23.18
CA VAL A 98 50.20 2.95 22.97
C VAL A 98 50.13 2.47 21.53
N PHE A 99 50.49 3.31 20.55
CA PHE A 99 50.45 2.96 19.13
C PHE A 99 51.77 2.43 18.56
N SER A 100 52.93 2.70 19.19
CA SER A 100 54.26 2.26 18.71
C SER A 100 54.61 0.83 19.08
N ASP A 101 54.13 0.30 20.21
CA ASP A 101 54.52 -1.05 20.65
C ASP A 101 53.72 -2.15 19.93
N SER A 102 54.43 -3.17 19.42
CA SER A 102 53.88 -4.37 18.77
C SER A 102 53.62 -5.54 19.72
N GLU A 103 54.23 -5.55 20.92
CA GLU A 103 54.14 -6.67 21.89
C GLU A 103 53.76 -6.19 23.30
N ILE A 104 53.03 -7.03 24.05
CA ILE A 104 52.77 -6.83 25.49
C ILE A 104 54.01 -7.33 26.24
N LYS A 105 54.97 -6.44 26.50
CA LYS A 105 55.96 -6.70 27.55
C LYS A 105 55.40 -6.19 28.87
N ASP A 106 55.33 -7.08 29.85
CA ASP A 106 54.99 -6.78 31.24
C ASP A 106 55.83 -5.60 31.73
N CYS A 107 55.18 -4.54 32.20
CA CYS A 107 55.84 -3.35 32.69
C CYS A 107 55.05 -2.79 33.88
N SER A 108 55.62 -2.98 35.06
CA SER A 108 55.09 -2.75 36.40
C SER A 108 54.90 -1.29 36.83
N ASN A 109 54.88 -0.31 35.91
CA ASN A 109 54.78 1.13 36.27
C ASN A 109 54.01 1.97 35.22
N LYS A 110 52.75 1.62 34.91
CA LYS A 110 51.89 2.45 34.03
C LYS A 110 50.53 2.72 34.66
N THR A 111 50.01 3.93 34.46
CA THR A 111 48.66 4.36 34.86
C THR A 111 47.61 3.37 34.35
N THR A 112 46.67 2.94 35.20
CA THR A 112 45.64 1.92 34.88
C THR A 112 44.90 2.21 33.58
N SER A 113 44.69 3.48 33.23
CA SER A 113 44.05 3.95 31.99
C SER A 113 44.83 3.60 30.72
N VAL A 114 46.16 3.74 30.72
CA VAL A 114 47.04 3.46 29.57
C VAL A 114 47.11 1.95 29.30
N LEU A 115 47.18 1.14 30.36
CA LEU A 115 47.14 -0.32 30.25
C LEU A 115 45.78 -0.80 29.70
N LEU A 116 44.67 -0.21 30.18
CA LEU A 116 43.33 -0.53 29.69
C LEU A 116 43.15 -0.17 28.20
N LEU A 117 43.63 1.01 27.78
CA LEU A 117 43.58 1.44 26.38
C LEU A 117 44.41 0.49 25.49
N ARG A 118 45.60 0.08 25.95
CA ARG A 118 46.45 -0.88 25.24
C ARG A 118 45.78 -2.24 25.10
N LYS A 119 45.16 -2.76 26.17
CA LYS A 119 44.42 -4.02 26.13
C LYS A 119 43.28 -3.97 25.10
N ARG A 120 42.48 -2.90 25.11
CA ARG A 120 41.40 -2.69 24.13
C ARG A 120 41.92 -2.58 22.69
N ARG A 121 43.07 -1.93 22.47
CA ARG A 121 43.72 -1.87 21.15
C ARG A 121 44.03 -3.27 20.64
N VAL A 122 44.60 -4.14 21.48
CA VAL A 122 44.95 -5.52 21.11
C VAL A 122 43.70 -6.32 20.78
N GLU A 123 42.67 -6.27 21.62
CA GLU A 123 41.38 -6.93 21.38
C GLU A 123 40.75 -6.48 20.04
N CYS A 124 40.76 -5.18 19.74
CA CYS A 124 40.31 -4.66 18.44
C CYS A 124 41.12 -5.25 17.28
N LEU A 125 42.45 -5.23 17.39
CA LEU A 125 43.34 -5.69 16.33
C LEU A 125 43.23 -7.19 16.06
N GLU A 126 43.01 -8.02 17.09
CA GLU A 126 42.78 -9.45 16.93
C GLU A 126 41.55 -9.74 16.07
N VAL A 127 40.43 -9.05 16.35
CA VAL A 127 39.20 -9.22 15.58
C VAL A 127 39.36 -8.66 14.16
N LEU A 128 40.00 -7.49 14.00
CA LEU A 128 40.23 -6.90 12.68
C LEU A 128 41.17 -7.74 11.81
N ARG A 129 42.23 -8.32 12.38
CA ARG A 129 43.13 -9.25 11.67
C ARG A 129 42.41 -10.53 11.26
N PHE A 130 41.48 -11.02 12.08
CA PHE A 130 40.63 -12.15 11.69
C PHE A 130 39.73 -11.77 10.50
N LEU A 131 39.10 -10.59 10.53
CA LEU A 131 38.25 -10.12 9.44
C LEU A 131 39.03 -9.84 8.14
N GLU A 132 40.29 -9.42 8.25
CA GLU A 132 41.19 -9.20 7.10
C GLU A 132 41.48 -10.49 6.31
N GLN A 133 41.39 -11.66 6.95
CA GLN A 133 41.54 -12.94 6.26
C GLN A 133 40.36 -13.25 5.33
N PHE A 134 39.20 -12.63 5.56
CA PHE A 134 38.03 -12.81 4.72
C PHE A 134 38.15 -11.96 3.44
N LYS A 135 38.40 -12.62 2.31
CA LYS A 135 38.55 -11.95 1.03
C LYS A 135 37.21 -11.79 0.33
N PHE A 136 36.91 -10.55 -0.03
CA PHE A 136 35.82 -10.24 -0.94
C PHE A 136 36.24 -10.53 -2.38
N PRO A 137 35.30 -10.93 -3.26
CA PRO A 137 35.56 -10.99 -4.69
C PRO A 137 35.96 -9.60 -5.19
N ASN A 138 36.92 -9.55 -6.11
CA ASN A 138 37.26 -8.31 -6.78
C ASN A 138 36.19 -8.00 -7.81
N PHE A 139 35.33 -7.04 -7.49
CA PHE A 139 34.25 -6.60 -8.37
C PHE A 139 34.77 -5.53 -9.34
N HIS A 140 34.65 -5.81 -10.64
CA HIS A 140 34.94 -4.84 -11.70
C HIS A 140 33.62 -4.20 -12.16
N GLY A 141 33.14 -3.24 -11.35
CA GLY A 141 31.93 -2.46 -11.63
C GLY A 141 30.62 -3.09 -11.15
N VAL A 142 29.55 -2.29 -11.21
CA VAL A 142 28.22 -2.60 -10.63
C VAL A 142 27.63 -3.90 -11.20
N ARG A 143 27.84 -4.19 -12.49
CA ARG A 143 27.34 -5.41 -13.13
C ARG A 143 27.87 -6.68 -12.47
N SER A 144 29.16 -6.72 -12.14
CA SER A 144 29.79 -7.88 -11.49
C SER A 144 29.25 -8.11 -10.08
N VAL A 145 28.92 -7.03 -9.36
CA VAL A 145 28.26 -7.12 -8.04
C VAL A 145 26.85 -7.68 -8.20
N ASN A 146 26.08 -7.18 -9.16
CA ASN A 146 24.71 -7.65 -9.40
C ASN A 146 24.68 -9.13 -9.79
N GLU A 147 25.54 -9.55 -10.71
CA GLU A 147 25.66 -10.96 -11.11
C GLU A 147 26.05 -11.86 -9.93
N PHE A 148 27.00 -11.41 -9.10
CA PHE A 148 27.38 -12.13 -7.89
C PHE A 148 26.22 -12.29 -6.90
N CYS A 149 25.51 -11.19 -6.59
CA CYS A 149 24.38 -11.23 -5.68
C CYS A 149 23.26 -12.13 -6.21
N LEU A 150 22.95 -12.05 -7.50
CA LEU A 150 21.92 -12.88 -8.13
C LEU A 150 22.28 -14.37 -8.15
N GLN A 151 23.53 -14.71 -8.46
CA GLN A 151 24.01 -16.11 -8.46
C GLN A 151 24.01 -16.73 -7.05
N LYS A 152 24.18 -15.91 -6.02
CA LYS A 152 24.25 -16.34 -4.63
C LYS A 152 22.92 -16.22 -3.88
N ALA A 153 21.92 -15.61 -4.49
CA ALA A 153 20.59 -15.45 -3.91
C ALA A 153 19.86 -16.79 -3.81
N CYS A 154 19.17 -17.01 -2.69
CA CYS A 154 18.30 -18.18 -2.51
C CYS A 154 16.92 -17.96 -3.13
N LEU A 155 16.45 -16.71 -3.14
CA LEU A 155 15.15 -16.29 -3.66
C LEU A 155 15.35 -15.02 -4.49
N ILE A 156 14.70 -14.97 -5.65
CA ILE A 156 14.75 -13.81 -6.55
C ILE A 156 13.31 -13.37 -6.82
N PHE A 157 12.99 -12.15 -6.41
CA PHE A 157 11.70 -11.52 -6.69
C PHE A 157 11.86 -10.59 -7.89
N CYS A 158 11.01 -10.77 -8.89
CA CYS A 158 10.99 -9.94 -10.09
C CYS A 158 9.59 -9.98 -10.72
N THR A 159 9.29 -9.02 -11.60
CA THR A 159 8.08 -9.08 -12.42
C THR A 159 8.22 -10.12 -13.53
N ALA A 160 7.11 -10.65 -14.05
CA ALA A 160 7.14 -11.66 -15.12
C ALA A 160 8.00 -11.21 -16.31
N SER A 161 7.86 -9.96 -16.76
CA SER A 161 8.66 -9.41 -17.87
C SER A 161 10.14 -9.27 -17.54
N SER A 162 10.48 -8.83 -16.32
CA SER A 162 11.89 -8.64 -15.93
C SER A 162 12.64 -9.95 -15.69
N SER A 163 11.91 -11.07 -15.52
CA SER A 163 12.50 -12.40 -15.40
C SER A 163 13.35 -12.79 -16.62
N ALA A 164 13.14 -12.19 -17.80
CA ALA A 164 13.99 -12.37 -18.98
C ALA A 164 15.49 -12.07 -18.69
N LYS A 165 15.76 -11.14 -17.75
CA LYS A 165 17.12 -10.78 -17.31
C LYS A 165 17.80 -11.89 -16.50
N LEU A 166 17.06 -12.89 -16.04
CA LEU A 166 17.55 -14.02 -15.25
C LEU A 166 18.02 -15.21 -16.11
N SER A 167 17.96 -15.09 -17.44
CA SER A 167 18.40 -16.14 -18.38
C SER A 167 19.85 -16.59 -18.19
N THR A 168 20.70 -15.73 -17.62
CA THR A 168 22.11 -16.03 -17.33
C THR A 168 22.32 -16.73 -15.98
N ILE A 169 21.30 -16.80 -15.13
CA ILE A 169 21.39 -17.41 -13.80
C ILE A 169 21.27 -18.93 -13.95
N LYS A 170 22.28 -19.63 -13.44
CA LYS A 170 22.28 -21.10 -13.40
C LYS A 170 21.46 -21.56 -12.19
N GLU A 171 20.79 -22.71 -12.34
CA GLU A 171 20.17 -23.47 -11.24
C GLU A 171 18.81 -22.99 -10.69
N LEU A 172 18.13 -22.04 -11.31
CA LEU A 172 16.74 -21.73 -10.97
C LEU A 172 15.80 -22.86 -11.41
N LYS A 173 15.48 -23.79 -10.50
CA LYS A 173 14.69 -25.01 -10.78
C LYS A 173 13.19 -24.85 -10.58
N LEU A 174 12.77 -23.89 -9.75
CA LEU A 174 11.38 -23.64 -9.38
C LEU A 174 11.04 -22.20 -9.72
N VAL A 175 9.88 -22.00 -10.35
CA VAL A 175 9.29 -20.68 -10.51
C VAL A 175 7.92 -20.63 -9.86
N ILE A 176 7.66 -19.53 -9.15
CA ILE A 176 6.37 -19.24 -8.54
C ILE A 176 5.87 -17.95 -9.19
N ILE A 177 4.70 -18.01 -9.82
CA ILE A 177 4.05 -16.85 -10.43
C ILE A 177 2.83 -16.55 -9.58
N ASP A 178 2.90 -15.47 -8.82
CA ASP A 178 1.77 -14.93 -8.06
C ASP A 178 0.92 -14.01 -8.95
N GLU A 179 -0.37 -13.87 -8.62
CA GLU A 179 -1.38 -13.16 -9.44
C GLU A 179 -1.38 -13.61 -10.91
N ALA A 180 -1.11 -14.89 -11.16
CA ALA A 180 -0.99 -15.47 -12.50
C ALA A 180 -2.27 -15.34 -13.35
N ALA A 181 -3.43 -15.19 -12.71
CA ALA A 181 -4.69 -14.95 -13.39
C ALA A 181 -4.78 -13.55 -14.02
N GLN A 182 -3.96 -12.59 -13.55
CA GLN A 182 -3.89 -11.22 -14.05
C GLN A 182 -2.87 -11.06 -15.20
N LEU A 183 -2.05 -12.07 -15.48
CA LEU A 183 -1.06 -12.03 -16.54
C LEU A 183 -1.65 -12.49 -17.87
N LYS A 184 -1.19 -11.87 -18.96
CA LYS A 184 -1.40 -12.44 -20.30
C LYS A 184 -0.63 -13.75 -20.40
N GLU A 185 -1.10 -14.65 -21.26
CA GLU A 185 -0.43 -15.92 -21.46
C GLU A 185 1.04 -15.74 -21.90
N CYS A 186 1.31 -14.78 -22.79
CA CYS A 186 2.67 -14.46 -23.22
C CYS A 186 3.57 -13.93 -22.10
N GLU A 187 3.01 -13.20 -21.12
CA GLU A 187 3.75 -12.69 -19.97
C GLU A 187 4.12 -13.83 -19.00
N SER A 188 3.20 -14.77 -18.78
CA SER A 188 3.46 -15.98 -17.98
C SER A 188 4.53 -16.88 -18.63
N ALA A 189 4.63 -16.88 -19.96
CA ALA A 189 5.61 -17.68 -20.69
C ALA A 189 7.06 -17.20 -20.54
N ILE A 190 7.29 -15.94 -20.17
CA ILE A 190 8.64 -15.37 -20.02
C ILE A 190 9.44 -16.11 -18.91
N PRO A 191 8.96 -16.18 -17.66
CA PRO A 191 9.67 -16.90 -16.60
C PRO A 191 9.72 -18.42 -16.83
N LEU A 192 8.77 -18.98 -17.59
CA LEU A 192 8.74 -20.42 -17.91
C LEU A 192 9.79 -20.84 -18.94
N GLN A 193 10.37 -19.90 -19.69
CA GLN A 193 11.44 -20.15 -20.66
C GLN A 193 12.84 -20.16 -20.02
N LEU A 194 12.96 -19.92 -18.72
CA LEU A 194 14.24 -19.97 -18.03
C LEU A 194 14.84 -21.39 -18.08
N THR A 195 16.08 -21.48 -18.57
CA THR A 195 16.75 -22.73 -18.99
C THR A 195 16.70 -23.88 -17.98
N TYR A 196 16.74 -23.58 -16.69
CA TYR A 196 16.85 -24.60 -15.63
C TYR A 196 15.54 -24.88 -14.90
N VAL A 197 14.45 -24.18 -15.24
CA VAL A 197 13.16 -24.34 -14.57
C VAL A 197 12.58 -25.72 -14.90
N ARG A 198 12.25 -26.48 -13.86
CA ARG A 198 11.66 -27.82 -13.94
C ARG A 198 10.26 -27.88 -13.34
N HIS A 199 9.97 -26.97 -12.42
CA HIS A 199 8.70 -26.89 -11.71
C HIS A 199 8.17 -25.46 -11.77
N ALA A 200 6.87 -25.32 -12.00
CA ALA A 200 6.16 -24.06 -11.99
C ALA A 200 4.94 -24.16 -11.07
N ILE A 201 4.75 -23.15 -10.22
CA ILE A 201 3.57 -22.98 -9.39
C ILE A 201 2.91 -21.68 -9.83
N LEU A 202 1.67 -21.77 -10.30
CA LEU A 202 0.86 -20.61 -10.66
C LEU A 202 -0.18 -20.38 -9.56
N ILE A 203 -0.15 -19.20 -8.95
CA ILE A 203 -1.09 -18.78 -7.92
C ILE A 203 -1.92 -17.66 -8.52
N GLY A 204 -3.24 -17.78 -8.47
CA GLY A 204 -4.15 -16.79 -9.03
C GLY A 204 -5.60 -17.17 -8.80
N ASP A 205 -6.49 -16.26 -9.18
CA ASP A 205 -7.92 -16.43 -9.06
C ASP A 205 -8.61 -15.98 -10.36
N GLU A 206 -9.13 -16.94 -11.13
CA GLU A 206 -9.80 -16.64 -12.40
C GLU A 206 -11.14 -15.90 -12.22
N ARG A 207 -11.65 -15.81 -10.99
CA ARG A 207 -12.85 -15.04 -10.63
C ARG A 207 -12.52 -13.58 -10.27
N GLN A 208 -11.26 -13.18 -10.25
CA GLN A 208 -10.80 -11.80 -10.08
C GLN A 208 -10.34 -11.20 -11.41
N LEU A 209 -9.70 -10.03 -11.37
CA LEU A 209 -9.36 -9.24 -12.55
C LEU A 209 -8.44 -9.99 -13.53
N PRO A 210 -8.79 -10.01 -14.83
CA PRO A 210 -7.94 -10.58 -15.87
C PRO A 210 -6.87 -9.56 -16.29
N ALA A 211 -6.03 -9.93 -17.25
CA ALA A 211 -5.05 -9.02 -17.81
C ALA A 211 -5.70 -7.81 -18.51
N MET A 212 -5.13 -6.62 -18.32
CA MET A 212 -5.60 -5.42 -19.01
C MET A 212 -5.26 -5.48 -20.51
N VAL A 213 -6.29 -5.32 -21.34
CA VAL A 213 -6.18 -5.24 -22.80
C VAL A 213 -6.88 -3.98 -23.29
N GLN A 214 -6.13 -3.06 -23.90
CA GLN A 214 -6.67 -1.79 -24.40
C GLN A 214 -7.38 -1.93 -25.75
N SER A 215 -6.88 -2.82 -26.61
CA SER A 215 -7.45 -3.06 -27.93
C SER A 215 -8.74 -3.86 -27.83
N LYS A 216 -9.85 -3.27 -28.25
CA LYS A 216 -11.16 -3.96 -28.33
C LYS A 216 -11.13 -5.19 -29.25
N ILE A 217 -10.27 -5.20 -30.27
CA ILE A 217 -10.10 -6.34 -31.16
C ILE A 217 -9.42 -7.49 -30.41
N SER A 218 -8.36 -7.18 -29.66
CA SER A 218 -7.63 -8.17 -28.86
C SER A 218 -8.47 -8.69 -27.68
N GLU A 219 -9.27 -7.83 -27.06
CA GLU A 219 -10.24 -8.22 -26.02
C GLU A 219 -11.26 -9.22 -26.58
N LYS A 220 -11.85 -8.95 -27.76
CA LYS A 220 -12.75 -9.88 -28.46
C LYS A 220 -12.09 -11.21 -28.84
N ALA A 221 -10.77 -11.21 -29.03
CA ALA A 221 -9.98 -12.41 -29.32
C ALA A 221 -9.49 -13.13 -28.04
N GLU A 222 -10.00 -12.75 -26.86
CA GLU A 222 -9.61 -13.30 -25.55
C GLU A 222 -8.12 -13.17 -25.22
N PHE A 223 -7.43 -12.17 -25.78
CA PHE A 223 -6.00 -11.94 -25.51
C PHE A 223 -5.69 -11.69 -24.03
N GLY A 224 -6.69 -11.25 -23.26
CA GLY A 224 -6.59 -11.03 -21.82
C GLY A 224 -6.69 -12.30 -20.98
N ARG A 225 -7.03 -13.46 -21.59
CA ARG A 225 -7.09 -14.74 -20.91
C ARG A 225 -5.70 -15.16 -20.44
N SER A 226 -5.60 -15.49 -19.16
CA SER A 226 -4.33 -15.91 -18.58
C SER A 226 -3.99 -17.37 -18.88
N LEU A 227 -2.70 -17.72 -18.74
CA LEU A 227 -2.27 -19.11 -18.76
C LEU A 227 -2.97 -19.91 -17.65
N PHE A 228 -3.13 -19.30 -16.47
CA PHE A 228 -3.81 -19.91 -15.33
C PHE A 228 -5.25 -20.29 -15.68
N GLU A 229 -6.03 -19.33 -16.19
CA GLU A 229 -7.42 -19.55 -16.59
C GLU A 229 -7.55 -20.61 -17.69
N ARG A 230 -6.64 -20.60 -18.68
CA ARG A 230 -6.60 -21.62 -19.73
C ARG A 230 -6.32 -23.02 -19.19
N LEU A 231 -5.42 -23.17 -18.22
CA LEU A 231 -5.13 -24.47 -17.61
C LEU A 231 -6.34 -24.99 -16.81
N VAL A 232 -7.02 -24.10 -16.08
CA VAL A 232 -8.25 -24.44 -15.35
C VAL A 232 -9.35 -24.89 -16.31
N SER A 233 -9.54 -24.19 -17.44
CA SER A 233 -10.57 -24.56 -18.42
C SER A 233 -10.26 -25.87 -19.15
N LEU A 234 -8.99 -26.25 -19.26
CA LEU A 234 -8.54 -27.55 -19.77
C LEU A 234 -8.68 -28.69 -18.73
N GLY A 235 -9.21 -28.42 -17.53
CA GLY A 235 -9.43 -29.42 -16.50
C GLY A 235 -8.18 -29.79 -15.71
N GLN A 236 -7.15 -28.94 -15.69
CA GLN A 236 -6.02 -29.14 -14.78
C GLN A 236 -6.50 -29.05 -13.33
N ASN A 237 -6.03 -29.98 -12.51
CA ASN A 237 -6.33 -29.99 -11.09
C ASN A 237 -5.76 -28.72 -10.45
N LYS A 238 -6.63 -27.92 -9.84
CA LYS A 238 -6.24 -26.77 -9.02
C LYS A 238 -6.50 -27.05 -7.55
N HIS A 239 -5.67 -26.47 -6.69
CA HIS A 239 -5.88 -26.49 -5.25
C HIS A 239 -6.55 -25.18 -4.82
N LEU A 240 -7.80 -25.26 -4.34
CA LEU A 240 -8.51 -24.11 -3.81
C LEU A 240 -8.14 -23.90 -2.33
N LEU A 241 -7.51 -22.77 -2.02
CA LEU A 241 -7.39 -22.29 -0.65
C LEU A 241 -8.76 -21.77 -0.20
N ASN A 242 -9.47 -22.59 0.56
CA ASN A 242 -10.90 -22.39 0.80
C ASN A 242 -11.23 -21.74 2.14
N ILE A 243 -10.27 -21.18 2.87
CA ILE A 243 -10.51 -20.47 4.14
C ILE A 243 -10.10 -19.00 3.98
N GLN A 244 -11.04 -18.09 4.20
CA GLN A 244 -10.79 -16.64 4.17
C GLN A 244 -10.58 -16.09 5.58
N TYR A 245 -9.59 -15.20 5.72
CA TYR A 245 -9.18 -14.59 6.99
C TYR A 245 -9.34 -13.06 7.00
N ARG A 246 -9.88 -12.48 5.93
CA ARG A 246 -9.92 -11.02 5.71
C ARG A 246 -11.22 -10.40 6.17
N MET A 247 -12.36 -10.94 5.74
CA MET A 247 -13.64 -10.25 5.77
C MET A 247 -14.51 -10.76 6.91
N HIS A 248 -15.31 -9.87 7.48
CA HIS A 248 -16.44 -10.29 8.32
C HIS A 248 -17.42 -11.18 7.52
N PRO A 249 -18.04 -12.23 8.11
CA PRO A 249 -18.95 -13.16 7.41
C PRO A 249 -20.12 -12.48 6.69
N SER A 250 -20.58 -11.32 7.17
CA SER A 250 -21.63 -10.55 6.51
C SER A 250 -21.21 -9.99 5.14
N ILE A 251 -19.91 -9.80 4.92
CA ILE A 251 -19.34 -9.33 3.66
C ILE A 251 -19.09 -10.52 2.74
N SER A 252 -18.44 -11.57 3.26
CA SER A 252 -18.01 -12.73 2.45
C SER A 252 -19.17 -13.57 1.89
N VAL A 253 -20.34 -13.56 2.53
CA VAL A 253 -21.46 -14.43 2.16
C VAL A 253 -21.92 -14.23 0.71
N PHE A 254 -22.01 -12.98 0.23
CA PHE A 254 -22.48 -12.72 -1.14
C PHE A 254 -21.43 -13.12 -2.18
N PRO A 255 -20.16 -12.65 -2.11
CA PRO A 255 -19.12 -13.08 -3.05
C PRO A 255 -18.93 -14.60 -3.09
N ASN A 256 -19.01 -15.27 -1.94
CA ASN A 256 -18.87 -16.72 -1.86
C ASN A 256 -20.01 -17.46 -2.61
N VAL A 257 -21.25 -17.01 -2.44
CA VAL A 257 -22.40 -17.59 -3.16
C VAL A 257 -22.31 -17.31 -4.65
N GLU A 258 -22.00 -16.08 -5.05
CA GLU A 258 -22.10 -15.65 -6.45
C GLU A 258 -20.89 -16.04 -7.30
N PHE A 259 -19.67 -16.00 -6.75
CA PHE A 259 -18.44 -16.19 -7.52
C PHE A 259 -17.73 -17.52 -7.24
N TYR A 260 -17.94 -18.13 -6.07
CA TYR A 260 -17.19 -19.29 -5.60
C TYR A 260 -18.05 -20.51 -5.24
N ASN A 261 -19.33 -20.54 -5.63
CA ASN A 261 -20.22 -21.69 -5.42
C ASN A 261 -20.27 -22.19 -3.96
N LYS A 262 -20.19 -21.28 -2.98
CA LYS A 262 -20.16 -21.58 -1.54
C LYS A 262 -18.97 -22.44 -1.08
N GLN A 263 -17.89 -22.49 -1.85
CA GLN A 263 -16.71 -23.30 -1.52
C GLN A 263 -15.80 -22.62 -0.49
N ILE A 264 -15.92 -21.31 -0.27
CA ILE A 264 -15.11 -20.56 0.69
C ILE A 264 -15.72 -20.64 2.10
N LEU A 265 -14.87 -20.80 3.10
CA LEU A 265 -15.22 -20.84 4.52
C LEU A 265 -14.62 -19.64 5.24
N ASP A 266 -15.34 -19.09 6.20
CA ASP A 266 -14.82 -18.05 7.08
C ASP A 266 -13.99 -18.68 8.22
N ALA A 267 -12.79 -18.16 8.45
CA ALA A 267 -11.94 -18.55 9.57
C ALA A 267 -12.60 -18.26 10.93
N SER A 268 -12.15 -18.93 12.01
CA SER A 268 -12.66 -18.68 13.36
C SER A 268 -12.45 -17.22 13.78
N THR A 269 -11.29 -16.64 13.47
CA THR A 269 -10.91 -15.27 13.84
C THR A 269 -11.91 -14.22 13.36
N VAL A 270 -12.45 -14.36 12.14
CA VAL A 270 -13.39 -13.38 11.58
C VAL A 270 -14.84 -13.59 12.08
N LYS A 271 -15.12 -14.73 12.70
CA LYS A 271 -16.42 -15.04 13.33
C LYS A 271 -16.52 -14.58 14.77
N GLU A 272 -15.39 -14.28 15.41
CA GLU A 272 -15.37 -13.79 16.78
C GLU A 272 -16.03 -12.42 16.90
N ARG A 273 -16.76 -12.19 18.00
CA ARG A 273 -17.41 -10.90 18.26
C ARG A 273 -16.41 -9.74 18.40
N SER A 274 -15.17 -10.05 18.79
CA SER A 274 -14.05 -9.11 18.88
C SER A 274 -13.62 -8.57 17.50
N TYR A 275 -13.92 -9.31 16.42
CA TYR A 275 -13.58 -8.93 15.05
C TYR A 275 -14.49 -7.82 14.53
N THR A 276 -15.77 -7.83 14.91
CA THR A 276 -16.74 -6.81 14.50
C THR A 276 -16.34 -5.42 15.03
N ARG A 277 -16.21 -4.44 14.12
CA ARG A 277 -15.88 -3.05 14.46
C ARG A 277 -17.09 -2.15 14.24
N ASN A 278 -17.64 -1.60 15.32
CA ASN A 278 -18.67 -0.57 15.26
C ASN A 278 -18.03 0.81 15.16
N LEU A 279 -17.63 1.20 13.96
CA LEU A 279 -16.89 2.46 13.72
C LEU A 279 -17.80 3.69 13.78
N LEU A 280 -19.07 3.53 13.40
CA LEU A 280 -20.13 4.54 13.49
C LEU A 280 -21.36 3.95 14.18
N GLN A 281 -22.18 4.82 14.77
CA GLN A 281 -23.43 4.41 15.42
C GLN A 281 -24.57 4.28 14.42
N GLY A 282 -25.43 3.28 14.60
CA GLY A 282 -26.62 3.06 13.78
C GLY A 282 -26.52 1.81 12.91
N ARG A 283 -27.67 1.22 12.57
CA ARG A 283 -27.75 -0.03 11.79
C ARG A 283 -27.17 0.12 10.38
N MET A 284 -27.24 1.33 9.81
CA MET A 284 -26.70 1.66 8.49
C MET A 284 -25.19 1.42 8.38
N TYR A 285 -24.44 1.46 9.49
CA TYR A 285 -22.98 1.35 9.48
C TYR A 285 -22.48 0.00 10.00
N GLY A 286 -23.27 -1.06 9.81
CA GLY A 286 -22.85 -2.44 10.09
C GLY A 286 -21.72 -2.93 9.16
N SER A 287 -21.26 -4.17 9.38
CA SER A 287 -20.16 -4.75 8.58
C SER A 287 -20.47 -4.87 7.09
N PHE A 288 -21.74 -4.99 6.70
CA PHE A 288 -22.16 -4.86 5.30
C PHE A 288 -23.43 -4.02 5.23
N SER A 289 -23.43 -3.01 4.37
CA SER A 289 -24.61 -2.17 4.13
C SER A 289 -24.69 -1.73 2.68
N PHE A 290 -25.90 -1.68 2.15
CA PHE A 290 -26.25 -0.95 0.94
C PHE A 290 -26.96 0.34 1.34
N ILE A 291 -26.39 1.48 0.96
CA ILE A 291 -26.88 2.83 1.25
C ILE A 291 -27.42 3.42 -0.04
N ASP A 292 -28.76 3.48 -0.14
CA ASP A 292 -29.50 3.92 -1.30
C ASP A 292 -29.50 5.45 -1.43
N VAL A 293 -29.02 5.94 -2.57
CA VAL A 293 -29.00 7.35 -2.96
C VAL A 293 -29.96 7.54 -4.13
N SER A 294 -31.26 7.58 -3.80
CA SER A 294 -32.36 7.65 -4.77
C SER A 294 -32.40 8.98 -5.54
N HIS A 295 -31.96 10.08 -4.91
CA HIS A 295 -32.01 11.44 -5.46
C HIS A 295 -30.81 11.82 -6.35
N GLY A 296 -29.77 10.99 -6.39
CA GLY A 296 -28.57 11.29 -7.17
C GLY A 296 -28.83 11.19 -8.67
N LYS A 297 -28.19 12.06 -9.46
CA LYS A 297 -28.20 12.02 -10.92
C LYS A 297 -26.79 11.81 -11.45
N GLU A 298 -26.69 11.01 -12.50
CA GLU A 298 -25.43 10.81 -13.20
C GLU A 298 -25.13 11.98 -14.15
N GLU A 299 -23.89 12.50 -14.06
CA GLU A 299 -23.34 13.50 -14.96
C GLU A 299 -22.20 12.89 -15.77
N PHE A 300 -22.10 13.27 -17.04
CA PHE A 300 -21.04 12.85 -17.95
C PHE A 300 -20.09 14.01 -18.21
N ASN A 301 -18.78 13.76 -18.14
CA ASN A 301 -17.79 14.71 -18.61
C ASN A 301 -17.58 14.62 -20.14
N ASP A 302 -16.77 15.51 -20.70
CA ASP A 302 -16.46 15.57 -22.13
C ASP A 302 -15.85 14.27 -22.69
N MET A 303 -15.28 13.42 -21.82
CA MET A 303 -14.75 12.11 -22.17
C MET A 303 -15.73 10.96 -21.89
N HIS A 304 -17.02 11.25 -21.73
CA HIS A 304 -18.10 10.30 -21.41
C HIS A 304 -17.86 9.47 -20.14
N SER A 305 -17.03 9.94 -19.21
CA SER A 305 -16.88 9.34 -17.89
C SER A 305 -17.94 9.87 -16.94
N CYS A 306 -18.48 8.97 -16.12
CA CYS A 306 -19.63 9.23 -15.27
C CYS A 306 -19.19 9.69 -13.87
N LYS A 307 -19.89 10.67 -13.30
CA LYS A 307 -19.83 11.03 -11.88
C LYS A 307 -21.24 11.24 -11.34
N ASN A 308 -21.40 11.15 -10.03
CA ASN A 308 -22.65 11.41 -9.33
C ASN A 308 -22.31 12.30 -8.13
N PRO A 309 -22.49 13.64 -8.25
CA PRO A 309 -22.08 14.58 -7.20
C PRO A 309 -22.81 14.37 -5.88
N VAL A 310 -24.04 13.84 -5.90
CA VAL A 310 -24.79 13.51 -4.68
C VAL A 310 -24.15 12.33 -3.95
N GLU A 311 -23.75 11.27 -4.66
CA GLU A 311 -22.95 10.20 -4.05
C GLU A 311 -21.62 10.73 -3.48
N VAL A 312 -20.94 11.67 -4.17
CA VAL A 312 -19.72 12.32 -3.66
C VAL A 312 -19.97 13.04 -2.33
N ALA A 313 -21.07 13.78 -2.23
CA ALA A 313 -21.46 14.49 -1.01
C ALA A 313 -21.76 13.53 0.14
N VAL A 314 -22.54 12.48 -0.12
CA VAL A 314 -22.88 11.43 0.86
C VAL A 314 -21.61 10.74 1.35
N ILE A 315 -20.72 10.31 0.46
CA ILE A 315 -19.48 9.62 0.82
C ILE A 315 -18.59 10.57 1.64
N SER A 316 -18.47 11.83 1.24
CA SER A 316 -17.69 12.83 1.99
C SER A 316 -18.20 13.02 3.42
N ALA A 317 -19.53 13.03 3.60
CA ALA A 317 -20.16 13.10 4.93
C ALA A 317 -19.84 11.85 5.78
N ILE A 318 -19.91 10.66 5.18
CA ILE A 318 -19.52 9.42 5.87
C ILE A 318 -18.05 9.45 6.31
N ILE A 319 -17.14 9.91 5.44
CA ILE A 319 -15.71 10.03 5.76
C ILE A 319 -15.49 11.03 6.90
N GLU A 320 -16.15 12.18 6.88
CA GLU A 320 -16.03 13.17 7.94
C GLU A 320 -16.46 12.60 9.30
N ASN A 321 -17.53 11.80 9.33
CA ASN A 321 -17.97 11.12 10.54
C ASN A 321 -16.98 10.05 11.01
N LEU A 322 -16.48 9.22 10.08
CA LEU A 322 -15.46 8.22 10.39
C LEU A 322 -14.21 8.87 10.98
N TYR A 323 -13.79 9.99 10.42
CA TYR A 323 -12.65 10.76 10.90
C TYR A 323 -12.88 11.29 12.32
N LYS A 324 -14.04 11.94 12.57
CA LYS A 324 -14.41 12.43 13.91
C LYS A 324 -14.46 11.29 14.93
N ALA A 325 -15.04 10.15 14.57
CA ALA A 325 -15.14 8.98 15.42
C ALA A 325 -13.76 8.32 15.68
N SER A 326 -12.89 8.26 14.67
CA SER A 326 -11.52 7.74 14.78
C SER A 326 -10.69 8.59 15.75
N ILE A 327 -10.79 9.92 15.67
CA ILE A 327 -10.10 10.83 16.59
C ILE A 327 -10.67 10.69 18.01
N ALA A 328 -11.99 10.73 18.16
CA ALA A 328 -12.64 10.67 19.48
C ALA A 328 -12.30 9.38 20.23
N ASN A 329 -12.21 8.26 19.52
CA ASN A 329 -11.92 6.95 20.10
C ASN A 329 -10.43 6.57 20.06
N ASN A 330 -9.56 7.42 19.50
CA ASN A 330 -8.14 7.14 19.26
C ASN A 330 -7.88 5.81 18.53
N ASN A 331 -8.75 5.46 17.58
CA ASN A 331 -8.67 4.21 16.82
C ASN A 331 -7.98 4.46 15.48
N LYS A 332 -7.01 3.61 15.15
CA LYS A 332 -6.44 3.58 13.80
C LYS A 332 -7.44 2.97 12.83
N VAL A 333 -7.82 3.71 11.79
CA VAL A 333 -8.78 3.27 10.77
C VAL A 333 -8.24 3.65 9.39
N SER A 334 -8.21 2.66 8.49
CA SER A 334 -7.91 2.90 7.08
C SER A 334 -9.18 2.75 6.22
N VAL A 335 -9.41 3.69 5.31
CA VAL A 335 -10.63 3.74 4.49
C VAL A 335 -10.26 3.77 3.01
N GLY A 336 -10.77 2.82 2.25
CA GLY A 336 -10.68 2.82 0.78
C GLY A 336 -12.01 3.21 0.15
N ILE A 337 -11.98 4.17 -0.76
CA ILE A 337 -13.13 4.53 -1.59
C ILE A 337 -12.88 4.00 -3.01
N ILE A 338 -13.76 3.12 -3.46
CA ILE A 338 -13.67 2.46 -4.75
C ILE A 338 -14.79 2.98 -5.66
N SER A 339 -14.44 3.36 -6.89
CA SER A 339 -15.42 3.65 -7.93
C SER A 339 -14.98 3.12 -9.29
N PRO A 340 -15.90 2.60 -10.14
CA PRO A 340 -15.55 2.14 -11.48
C PRO A 340 -15.24 3.28 -12.46
N TYR A 341 -15.59 4.53 -12.14
CA TYR A 341 -15.45 5.67 -13.06
C TYR A 341 -14.37 6.66 -12.59
N LYS A 342 -13.44 6.99 -13.50
CA LYS A 342 -12.36 7.96 -13.22
C LYS A 342 -12.89 9.34 -12.85
N ALA A 343 -13.95 9.83 -13.50
CA ALA A 343 -14.56 11.12 -13.15
C ALA A 343 -15.09 11.16 -11.70
N GLN A 344 -15.67 10.05 -11.21
CA GLN A 344 -16.08 9.94 -9.81
C GLN A 344 -14.87 9.90 -8.87
N VAL A 345 -13.81 9.15 -9.21
CA VAL A 345 -12.56 9.13 -8.43
C VAL A 345 -11.98 10.53 -8.29
N PHE A 346 -11.89 11.30 -9.38
CA PHE A 346 -11.42 12.68 -9.33
C PHE A 346 -12.34 13.59 -8.52
N GLY A 347 -13.67 13.47 -8.68
CA GLY A 347 -14.63 14.26 -7.89
C GLY A 347 -14.54 13.99 -6.39
N LEU A 348 -14.28 12.74 -5.99
CA LEU A 348 -14.04 12.38 -4.59
C LEU A 348 -12.71 12.93 -4.08
N ILE A 349 -11.63 12.79 -4.85
CA ILE A 349 -10.31 13.35 -4.48
C ILE A 349 -10.42 14.87 -4.30
N ASP A 350 -11.08 15.56 -5.22
CA ASP A 350 -11.28 17.02 -5.17
C ASP A 350 -12.10 17.44 -3.94
N LYS A 351 -13.24 16.77 -3.66
CA LYS A 351 -14.10 17.11 -2.51
C LYS A 351 -13.41 16.85 -1.15
N LEU A 352 -12.62 15.78 -1.07
CA LEU A 352 -11.89 15.42 0.15
C LEU A 352 -10.64 16.29 0.35
N GLY A 353 -9.91 16.57 -0.73
CA GLY A 353 -8.63 17.28 -0.69
C GLY A 353 -7.62 16.63 0.27
N ASN A 354 -6.70 17.43 0.79
CA ASN A 354 -5.63 16.94 1.69
C ASN A 354 -6.06 16.93 3.18
N LYS A 355 -7.38 17.01 3.47
CA LYS A 355 -7.92 17.17 4.83
C LYS A 355 -7.48 16.08 5.80
N TYR A 356 -7.17 14.88 5.29
CA TYR A 356 -6.92 13.68 6.10
C TYR A 356 -5.47 13.18 6.05
N GLU A 357 -4.60 13.78 5.24
CA GLU A 357 -3.23 13.26 5.01
C GLU A 357 -2.30 13.40 6.23
N ALA A 358 -2.55 14.37 7.11
CA ALA A 358 -1.68 14.68 8.24
C ALA A 358 -1.88 13.76 9.47
N HIS A 359 -2.89 12.88 9.46
CA HIS A 359 -3.32 12.14 10.64
C HIS A 359 -2.78 10.70 10.68
N ARG A 360 -1.92 10.40 11.65
CA ARG A 360 -1.31 9.05 11.80
C ARG A 360 -2.32 7.91 12.00
N ASN A 361 -3.50 8.22 12.56
CA ASN A 361 -4.52 7.22 12.91
C ASN A 361 -5.66 7.14 11.88
N PHE A 362 -5.66 7.95 10.83
CA PHE A 362 -6.73 7.94 9.85
C PHE A 362 -6.18 8.16 8.45
N SER A 363 -6.41 7.22 7.55
CA SER A 363 -5.98 7.32 6.15
C SER A 363 -7.12 7.03 5.21
N VAL A 364 -7.24 7.84 4.15
CA VAL A 364 -8.24 7.65 3.09
C VAL A 364 -7.53 7.48 1.76
N SER A 365 -7.89 6.42 1.03
CA SER A 365 -7.38 6.15 -0.32
C SER A 365 -8.56 6.13 -1.30
N VAL A 366 -8.46 6.85 -2.42
CA VAL A 366 -9.51 6.87 -3.46
C VAL A 366 -8.91 6.37 -4.76
N ARG A 367 -9.44 5.26 -5.30
CA ARG A 367 -8.92 4.64 -6.53
C ARG A 367 -10.01 3.93 -7.31
N SER A 368 -9.68 3.54 -8.55
CA SER A 368 -10.53 2.64 -9.33
C SER A 368 -10.48 1.21 -8.79
N VAL A 369 -11.41 0.36 -9.23
CA VAL A 369 -11.42 -1.08 -8.89
C VAL A 369 -10.07 -1.74 -9.21
N ASP A 370 -9.53 -1.49 -10.42
CA ASP A 370 -8.25 -2.07 -10.84
C ASP A 370 -7.07 -1.58 -9.98
N GLY A 371 -7.13 -0.33 -9.48
CA GLY A 371 -6.09 0.24 -8.60
C GLY A 371 -6.13 -0.25 -7.14
N PHE A 372 -7.16 -1.03 -6.78
CA PHE A 372 -7.31 -1.64 -5.45
C PHE A 372 -6.98 -3.15 -5.42
N GLN A 373 -6.57 -3.73 -6.55
CA GLN A 373 -6.16 -5.14 -6.55
C GLN A 373 -4.95 -5.35 -5.64
N GLY A 374 -4.96 -6.46 -4.89
CA GLY A 374 -3.94 -6.78 -3.89
C GLY A 374 -3.96 -5.91 -2.62
N ALA A 375 -4.69 -4.79 -2.61
CA ALA A 375 -4.86 -3.95 -1.42
C ALA A 375 -6.04 -4.42 -0.56
N GLU A 376 -6.02 -4.03 0.71
CA GLU A 376 -7.14 -4.21 1.65
C GLU A 376 -7.20 -3.01 2.60
N GLU A 377 -8.41 -2.67 3.05
CA GLU A 377 -8.64 -1.56 3.97
C GLU A 377 -9.62 -1.99 5.07
N ASP A 378 -9.55 -1.32 6.23
CA ASP A 378 -10.45 -1.60 7.35
C ASP A 378 -11.92 -1.35 6.97
N VAL A 379 -12.16 -0.25 6.24
CA VAL A 379 -13.46 0.11 5.66
C VAL A 379 -13.34 0.32 4.16
N ILE A 380 -14.25 -0.27 3.39
CA ILE A 380 -14.41 0.05 1.97
C ILE A 380 -15.75 0.71 1.73
N ILE A 381 -15.73 1.86 1.06
CA ILE A 381 -16.92 2.53 0.55
C ILE A 381 -16.91 2.41 -0.97
N MET A 382 -17.88 1.71 -1.53
CA MET A 382 -17.99 1.52 -2.97
C MET A 382 -19.06 2.45 -3.56
N SER A 383 -18.65 3.40 -4.39
CA SER A 383 -19.55 4.27 -5.16
C SER A 383 -19.91 3.59 -6.48
N THR A 384 -21.20 3.37 -6.71
CA THR A 384 -21.70 2.74 -7.94
C THR A 384 -21.97 3.75 -9.05
N VAL A 385 -22.19 5.02 -8.72
CA VAL A 385 -22.34 6.18 -9.61
C VAL A 385 -23.63 6.17 -10.44
N ARG A 386 -23.95 5.04 -11.07
CA ARG A 386 -25.02 4.94 -12.08
C ARG A 386 -26.38 5.15 -11.45
N SER A 387 -27.13 6.10 -12.00
CA SER A 387 -28.45 6.49 -11.54
C SER A 387 -29.34 6.84 -12.73
N ASN A 388 -30.06 5.85 -13.25
CA ASN A 388 -30.92 5.98 -14.43
C ASN A 388 -32.09 4.98 -14.41
N GLY A 389 -33.22 5.37 -15.02
CA GLY A 389 -34.42 4.53 -15.05
C GLY A 389 -34.28 3.23 -15.85
N ASN A 390 -33.33 3.18 -16.79
CA ASN A 390 -33.14 2.07 -17.73
C ASN A 390 -32.34 0.90 -17.15
N GLY A 391 -31.84 1.01 -15.91
CA GLY A 391 -31.03 -0.05 -15.29
C GLY A 391 -29.65 -0.26 -15.94
N SER A 392 -29.13 0.75 -16.64
CA SER A 392 -27.83 0.67 -17.31
C SER A 392 -26.70 0.88 -16.31
N VAL A 393 -25.88 -0.16 -16.11
CA VAL A 393 -24.79 -0.15 -15.11
C VAL A 393 -23.38 -0.07 -15.72
N GLY A 394 -23.24 -0.26 -17.04
CA GLY A 394 -21.96 -0.11 -17.74
C GLY A 394 -20.85 -1.00 -17.15
N PHE A 395 -19.75 -0.38 -16.72
CA PHE A 395 -18.55 -1.07 -16.19
C PHE A 395 -18.83 -1.98 -14.99
N LEU A 396 -19.88 -1.69 -14.21
CA LEU A 396 -20.31 -2.50 -13.08
C LEU A 396 -20.80 -3.89 -13.49
N SER A 397 -21.20 -4.10 -14.75
CA SER A 397 -21.65 -5.41 -15.24
C SER A 397 -20.56 -6.48 -15.24
N ASN A 398 -19.28 -6.10 -15.15
CA ASN A 398 -18.18 -7.05 -15.10
C ASN A 398 -18.13 -7.77 -13.74
N HIS A 399 -18.28 -9.10 -13.76
CA HIS A 399 -18.34 -9.94 -12.57
C HIS A 399 -17.01 -9.94 -11.79
N GLN A 400 -15.87 -10.00 -12.49
CA GLN A 400 -14.54 -10.04 -11.88
C GLN A 400 -14.22 -8.73 -11.13
N ARG A 401 -14.52 -7.58 -11.74
CA ARG A 401 -14.40 -6.26 -11.09
C ARG A 401 -15.30 -6.14 -9.88
N THR A 402 -16.54 -6.61 -9.99
CA THR A 402 -17.48 -6.63 -8.86
C THR A 402 -16.94 -7.48 -7.72
N ASN A 403 -16.44 -8.68 -8.00
CA ASN A 403 -15.84 -9.56 -7.01
C ASN A 403 -14.64 -8.89 -6.31
N VAL A 404 -13.73 -8.28 -7.06
CA VAL A 404 -12.59 -7.54 -6.47
C VAL A 404 -13.11 -6.44 -5.55
N ALA A 405 -14.00 -5.57 -6.03
CA ALA A 405 -14.49 -4.43 -5.26
C ALA A 405 -15.18 -4.83 -3.95
N LEU A 406 -16.00 -5.90 -3.97
CA LEU A 406 -16.71 -6.40 -2.79
C LEU A 406 -15.79 -7.14 -1.79
N THR A 407 -14.55 -7.47 -2.15
CA THR A 407 -13.65 -8.31 -1.33
C THR A 407 -12.40 -7.60 -0.80
N ARG A 408 -12.39 -6.26 -0.85
CA ARG A 408 -11.26 -5.45 -0.34
C ARG A 408 -11.37 -5.07 1.13
N ALA A 409 -12.56 -5.17 1.73
CA ALA A 409 -12.81 -4.70 3.08
C ALA A 409 -12.40 -5.75 4.13
N ARG A 410 -11.89 -5.31 5.28
CA ARG A 410 -11.67 -6.19 6.43
C ARG A 410 -12.90 -6.23 7.34
N TYR A 411 -13.34 -5.06 7.82
CA TYR A 411 -14.40 -4.98 8.83
C TYR A 411 -15.74 -4.51 8.28
N CYS A 412 -15.73 -3.48 7.43
CA CYS A 412 -16.97 -2.85 6.92
C CYS A 412 -16.92 -2.61 5.41
N LEU A 413 -17.95 -3.08 4.70
CA LEU A 413 -18.21 -2.75 3.30
C LEU A 413 -19.52 -1.98 3.18
N TRP A 414 -19.45 -0.74 2.72
CA TRP A 414 -20.61 0.11 2.47
C TRP A 414 -20.72 0.44 0.99
N VAL A 415 -21.77 -0.08 0.35
CA VAL A 415 -22.06 0.21 -1.06
C VAL A 415 -22.99 1.42 -1.10
N VAL A 416 -22.57 2.47 -1.80
CA VAL A 416 -23.32 3.72 -1.98
C VAL A 416 -23.76 3.81 -3.44
N GLY A 417 -25.07 3.93 -3.67
CA GLY A 417 -25.60 3.82 -5.03
C GLY A 417 -27.09 3.97 -5.15
N ASN A 418 -27.58 4.09 -6.39
CA ASN A 418 -29.01 4.10 -6.68
C ASN A 418 -29.55 2.65 -6.77
N GLY A 419 -30.23 2.21 -5.72
CA GLY A 419 -30.78 0.87 -5.59
C GLY A 419 -31.79 0.52 -6.68
N GLN A 420 -32.60 1.47 -7.14
CA GLN A 420 -33.58 1.24 -8.23
C GLN A 420 -32.89 0.94 -9.56
N THR A 421 -31.86 1.70 -9.90
CA THR A 421 -31.05 1.50 -11.12
C THR A 421 -30.40 0.12 -11.10
N LEU A 422 -29.79 -0.25 -9.97
CA LEU A 422 -29.11 -1.54 -9.83
C LEU A 422 -30.09 -2.72 -9.81
N MET A 423 -31.27 -2.57 -9.17
CA MET A 423 -32.34 -3.57 -9.21
C MET A 423 -32.91 -3.79 -10.60
N ASN A 424 -33.04 -2.73 -11.39
CA ASN A 424 -33.49 -2.80 -12.77
C ASN A 424 -32.43 -3.36 -13.72
N SER A 425 -31.19 -3.54 -13.27
CA SER A 425 -30.11 -4.06 -14.11
C SER A 425 -30.21 -5.57 -14.31
N ASP A 426 -29.84 -6.04 -15.51
CA ASP A 426 -29.67 -7.47 -15.79
C ASP A 426 -28.29 -8.01 -15.37
N SER A 427 -27.79 -7.56 -14.21
CA SER A 427 -26.43 -7.86 -13.77
C SER A 427 -26.38 -8.46 -12.36
N VAL A 428 -25.17 -8.82 -11.92
CA VAL A 428 -24.89 -9.27 -10.54
C VAL A 428 -25.37 -8.27 -9.48
N TRP A 429 -25.45 -6.98 -9.82
CA TRP A 429 -25.88 -5.92 -8.90
C TRP A 429 -27.34 -6.04 -8.47
N ARG A 430 -28.23 -6.54 -9.34
CA ARG A 430 -29.61 -6.85 -8.96
C ARG A 430 -29.65 -7.89 -7.84
N LYS A 431 -28.83 -8.95 -7.96
CA LYS A 431 -28.73 -9.99 -6.92
C LYS A 431 -28.13 -9.44 -5.63
N LEU A 432 -27.13 -8.56 -5.72
CA LEU A 432 -26.52 -7.93 -4.54
C LEU A 432 -27.55 -7.08 -3.79
N VAL A 433 -28.31 -6.23 -4.49
CA VAL A 433 -29.33 -5.39 -3.86
C VAL A 433 -30.46 -6.24 -3.27
N GLN A 434 -30.90 -7.28 -3.98
CA GLN A 434 -31.88 -8.23 -3.43
C GLN A 434 -31.34 -8.90 -2.15
N SER A 435 -30.10 -9.38 -2.17
CA SER A 435 -29.45 -9.97 -0.98
C SER A 435 -29.34 -8.97 0.17
N ALA A 436 -29.06 -7.70 -0.10
CA ALA A 436 -29.02 -6.66 0.93
C ALA A 436 -30.41 -6.44 1.55
N LYS A 437 -31.48 -6.43 0.75
CA LYS A 437 -32.86 -6.33 1.24
C LYS A 437 -33.27 -7.54 2.07
N ASP A 438 -33.02 -8.75 1.58
CA ASP A 438 -33.36 -10.00 2.28
C ASP A 438 -32.64 -10.14 3.63
N ARG A 439 -31.48 -9.51 3.76
CA ARG A 439 -30.65 -9.52 4.97
C ARG A 439 -30.84 -8.29 5.86
N GLU A 440 -31.84 -7.45 5.57
CA GLU A 440 -32.12 -6.21 6.30
C GLU A 440 -30.92 -5.24 6.38
N CYS A 441 -30.08 -5.25 5.33
CA CYS A 441 -28.87 -4.42 5.20
C CYS A 441 -29.02 -3.34 4.11
N PHE A 442 -30.25 -3.03 3.68
CA PHE A 442 -30.57 -1.99 2.70
C PHE A 442 -31.18 -0.78 3.42
N PHE A 443 -30.56 0.39 3.28
CA PHE A 443 -30.93 1.61 3.99
C PHE A 443 -31.07 2.78 3.04
N SER A 444 -31.98 3.72 3.31
CA SER A 444 -32.04 4.99 2.58
C SER A 444 -31.13 6.02 3.23
N VAL A 445 -30.47 6.88 2.44
CA VAL A 445 -29.80 8.08 2.98
C VAL A 445 -30.73 8.99 3.77
N ASP A 446 -32.05 8.91 3.52
CA ASP A 446 -33.07 9.70 4.22
C ASP A 446 -33.22 9.27 5.69
N ASP A 447 -32.84 8.03 6.01
CA ASP A 447 -32.94 7.47 7.36
C ASP A 447 -31.87 8.05 8.31
N ASP A 448 -30.84 8.69 7.77
CA ASP A 448 -29.77 9.37 8.51
C ASP A 448 -29.85 10.88 8.29
N LYS A 449 -30.08 11.64 9.37
CA LYS A 449 -30.24 13.10 9.32
C LYS A 449 -29.05 13.83 8.68
N MET A 450 -27.83 13.33 8.90
CA MET A 450 -26.63 13.95 8.35
C MET A 450 -26.49 13.65 6.86
N LEU A 451 -26.74 12.40 6.44
CA LEU A 451 -26.68 12.06 5.02
C LEU A 451 -27.80 12.76 4.24
N SER A 452 -29.01 12.80 4.80
CA SER A 452 -30.15 13.55 4.24
C SER A 452 -29.80 15.03 4.06
N LYS A 453 -29.17 15.68 5.04
CA LYS A 453 -28.69 17.06 4.91
C LYS A 453 -27.64 17.20 3.81
N ALA A 454 -26.65 16.29 3.74
CA ALA A 454 -25.62 16.33 2.70
C ALA A 454 -26.20 16.19 1.29
N VAL A 455 -27.26 15.38 1.12
CA VAL A 455 -28.00 15.28 -0.14
C VAL A 455 -28.70 16.60 -0.49
N ILE A 456 -29.38 17.23 0.47
CA ILE A 456 -30.07 18.52 0.25
C ILE A 456 -29.06 19.60 -0.13
N ASP A 457 -27.96 19.73 0.61
CA ASP A 457 -26.92 20.72 0.35
C ASP A 457 -26.33 20.53 -1.07
N ALA A 458 -26.08 19.28 -1.48
CA ALA A 458 -25.61 18.96 -2.83
C ALA A 458 -26.63 19.31 -3.93
N LEU A 459 -27.92 19.02 -3.71
CA LEU A 459 -28.97 19.36 -4.69
C LEU A 459 -29.14 20.87 -4.86
N ILE A 460 -28.95 21.63 -3.78
CA ILE A 460 -28.95 23.11 -3.82
C ILE A 460 -27.74 23.60 -4.62
N GLU A 461 -26.53 23.10 -4.37
CA GLU A 461 -25.31 23.46 -5.12
C GLU A 461 -25.45 23.19 -6.62
N LEU A 462 -26.19 22.14 -7.01
CA LEU A 462 -26.43 21.75 -8.41
C LEU A 462 -27.60 22.49 -9.08
N ASN A 463 -28.29 23.39 -8.37
CA ASN A 463 -29.55 24.03 -8.81
C ASN A 463 -30.66 23.03 -9.21
N GLN A 464 -30.70 21.83 -8.60
CA GLN A 464 -31.67 20.77 -8.89
C GLN A 464 -32.87 20.79 -7.92
N LEU A 465 -33.41 22.00 -7.66
CA LEU A 465 -34.49 22.20 -6.69
C LEU A 465 -35.83 21.56 -7.10
N GLU A 466 -36.06 21.33 -8.40
CA GLU A 466 -37.30 20.71 -8.90
C GLU A 466 -37.52 19.28 -8.37
N ASP A 467 -36.44 18.54 -8.10
CA ASP A 467 -36.54 17.20 -7.50
C ASP A 467 -36.84 17.25 -5.99
N LEU A 468 -36.53 18.37 -5.33
CA LEU A 468 -36.93 18.66 -3.96
C LEU A 468 -38.39 19.13 -3.85
N LEU A 469 -39.10 19.37 -4.95
CA LEU A 469 -40.49 19.85 -4.96
C LEU A 469 -41.54 18.76 -5.28
N LYS A 470 -41.12 17.51 -5.50
CA LYS A 470 -42.04 16.36 -5.64
C LYS A 470 -42.70 16.05 -4.29
N ARG A 471 -43.97 15.61 -4.27
CA ARG A 471 -44.74 15.33 -3.03
C ARG A 471 -44.04 14.38 -2.05
N ASP A 472 -43.17 13.49 -2.56
CA ASP A 472 -42.40 12.53 -1.77
C ASP A 472 -41.00 13.04 -1.36
N SER A 473 -40.69 14.33 -1.58
CA SER A 473 -39.34 14.86 -1.35
C SER A 473 -38.97 15.01 0.12
N LEU A 474 -37.65 15.10 0.34
CA LEU A 474 -36.98 15.37 1.61
C LEU A 474 -37.52 16.60 2.36
N LEU A 475 -37.99 17.64 1.66
CA LEU A 475 -38.53 18.86 2.29
C LEU A 475 -39.92 18.61 2.92
N PHE A 476 -40.71 17.69 2.36
CA PHE A 476 -42.10 17.47 2.78
C PHE A 476 -42.26 16.32 3.78
N LYS A 477 -41.33 15.35 3.80
CA LYS A 477 -41.46 14.09 4.56
C LYS A 477 -41.27 14.20 6.09
N GLY A 478 -41.07 15.41 6.62
CA GLY A 478 -40.96 15.68 8.06
C GLY A 478 -41.47 17.06 8.51
N ALA A 479 -42.02 17.86 7.58
CA ALA A 479 -42.52 19.19 7.90
C ALA A 479 -43.91 19.11 8.55
N LYS A 480 -44.08 19.78 9.70
CA LYS A 480 -45.41 20.03 10.28
C LYS A 480 -46.03 21.23 9.57
N TRP A 481 -47.09 20.99 8.82
CA TRP A 481 -47.81 22.04 8.10
C TRP A 481 -48.90 22.65 8.99
N GLN A 482 -48.90 23.98 9.12
CA GLN A 482 -50.08 24.72 9.56
C GLN A 482 -50.83 25.19 8.31
N VAL A 483 -52.01 24.62 8.08
CA VAL A 483 -52.90 25.08 7.00
C VAL A 483 -53.70 26.25 7.53
N TYR A 484 -53.43 27.46 7.02
CA TYR A 484 -54.30 28.61 7.25
C TYR A 484 -55.40 28.60 6.19
N ASN A 485 -56.64 28.36 6.63
CA ASN A 485 -57.80 28.42 5.77
C ASN A 485 -58.24 29.89 5.67
N LEU A 486 -57.75 30.60 4.66
CA LEU A 486 -58.24 31.94 4.31
C LEU A 486 -59.26 31.81 3.17
N TYR A 487 -60.48 32.25 3.46
CA TYR A 487 -61.56 32.29 2.48
C TYR A 487 -61.19 33.22 1.31
N PHE A 488 -61.37 32.66 0.10
CA PHE A 488 -61.42 33.31 -1.20
C PHE A 488 -60.11 33.79 -1.87
N TYR A 489 -59.93 33.25 -3.09
CA TYR A 489 -58.95 33.49 -4.15
C TYR A 489 -57.59 32.75 -4.09
N TYR A 490 -57.40 31.92 -5.11
CA TYR A 490 -56.21 31.14 -5.45
C TYR A 490 -54.94 32.01 -5.47
N ILE A 491 -54.10 31.89 -4.44
CA ILE A 491 -52.63 31.87 -4.46
C ILE A 491 -52.21 31.20 -3.14
N CYS A 492 -51.60 30.03 -3.22
CA CYS A 492 -50.97 29.40 -2.05
C CYS A 492 -49.55 29.97 -1.90
N ASP A 493 -49.40 31.03 -1.12
CA ASP A 493 -48.08 31.44 -0.63
C ASP A 493 -47.61 30.45 0.43
N ILE A 494 -46.62 29.63 0.08
CA ILE A 494 -45.93 28.73 1.00
C ILE A 494 -44.74 29.50 1.59
N ILE A 495 -44.88 29.98 2.82
CA ILE A 495 -43.78 30.59 3.58
C ILE A 495 -43.07 29.48 4.37
N LEU A 496 -41.80 29.21 4.00
CA LEU A 496 -40.88 28.38 4.77
C LEU A 496 -40.40 29.15 6.01
N TYR A 497 -40.79 28.73 7.21
CA TYR A 497 -40.11 29.13 8.44
C TYR A 497 -38.90 28.22 8.66
N LYS A 498 -37.75 28.84 8.92
CA LYS A 498 -36.43 28.21 9.08
C LYS A 498 -36.21 27.70 10.50
#